data_AF-A0A7W0N6Q7-F1
#
_entry.id   AF-A0A7W0N6Q7-F1
#
_cell.length_a   1.000
_cell.length_b   1.000
_cell.length_c   1.000
_cell.angle_alpha   90.00
_cell.angle_beta   90.00
_cell.angle_gamma   90.00
#
_symmetry.space_group_name_H-M   'P 1'
#
loop_
_entity.id
_entity.type
_entity.pdbx_description
1 polymer ?
#
loop_
_entity_poly.entity_id
_entity_poly.type
_entity_poly.pdbx_seq_one_letter_code
_entity_poly.pdbx_strand_id
1 'polypeptide(L)'
;MSEDQVEALVVRGAFRRVQSDPKAARADLATAQRHLETADTLAEDEVAALAIAYEAARKAIVAHMRANGLRAVGGEGAHARVGEYALAAFDDASLAQRIRAFDRVRRLRNRSQYDAMPVEGADVAFALEQARAIVAAVEADLS
;
A
#
# COMPACT_ATOMS: atom_id res chain seq x y z
N MET A 1 4.31 -0.70 16.37
CA MET A 1 5.18 -1.51 15.49
C MET A 1 5.79 -2.66 16.27
N SER A 2 5.63 -3.90 15.77
CA SER A 2 6.35 -5.06 16.33
C SER A 2 7.70 -5.20 15.62
N GLU A 3 8.77 -4.72 16.25
CA GLU A 3 10.13 -4.81 15.68
C GLU A 3 10.53 -6.25 15.35
N ASP A 4 10.13 -7.21 16.19
CA ASP A 4 10.39 -8.65 16.00
C ASP A 4 9.74 -9.20 14.72
N GLN A 5 8.49 -8.79 14.43
CA GLN A 5 7.80 -9.25 13.22
C GLN A 5 8.43 -8.66 11.96
N VAL A 6 8.84 -7.39 12.00
CA VAL A 6 9.54 -6.75 10.88
C VAL A 6 10.92 -7.38 10.66
N GLU A 7 11.65 -7.69 11.72
CA GLU A 7 12.96 -8.35 11.63
C GLU A 7 12.84 -9.77 11.05
N ALA A 8 11.82 -10.55 11.42
CA ALA A 8 11.56 -11.85 10.81
C ALA A 8 11.39 -11.76 9.28
N LEU A 9 10.81 -10.66 8.78
CA LEU A 9 10.67 -10.42 7.34
C LEU A 9 12.01 -10.08 6.66
N VAL A 10 12.92 -9.42 7.38
CA VAL A 10 14.29 -9.14 6.90
C VAL A 10 15.10 -10.43 6.84
N VAL A 11 15.07 -11.23 7.91
CA VAL A 11 15.80 -12.51 8.01
C VAL A 11 15.43 -13.48 6.89
N ARG A 12 14.14 -13.57 6.53
CA ARG A 12 13.68 -14.42 5.41
C ARG A 12 13.95 -13.84 4.01
N GLY A 13 14.60 -12.68 3.91
CA GLY A 13 14.98 -12.06 2.64
C GLY A 13 13.86 -11.31 1.91
N ALA A 14 12.72 -11.01 2.56
CA ALA A 14 11.65 -10.24 1.94
C ALA A 14 12.02 -8.75 1.80
N PHE A 15 12.84 -8.25 2.73
CA PHE A 15 13.31 -6.86 2.77
C PHE A 15 14.80 -6.77 3.01
N ARG A 16 15.38 -5.65 2.58
CA ARG A 16 16.76 -5.26 2.91
C ARG A 16 16.75 -4.02 3.78
N ARG A 17 17.65 -3.98 4.74
CA ARG A 17 18.00 -2.77 5.49
C ARG A 17 18.72 -1.79 4.54
N VAL A 18 18.31 -0.54 4.58
CA VAL A 18 18.87 0.60 3.84
C VAL A 18 18.95 1.80 4.76
N GLN A 19 19.68 2.85 4.36
CA GLN A 19 19.63 4.12 5.10
C GLN A 19 18.19 4.66 5.09
N SER A 20 17.68 5.05 6.26
CA SER A 20 16.39 5.73 6.37
C SER A 20 16.42 7.06 5.61
N ASP A 21 15.33 7.36 4.91
CA ASP A 21 15.18 8.61 4.17
C ASP A 21 13.80 9.23 4.42
N PRO A 22 13.63 9.93 5.57
CA PRO A 22 12.36 10.57 5.93
C PRO A 22 11.92 11.65 4.94
N LYS A 23 12.87 12.32 4.26
CA LYS A 23 12.56 13.37 3.28
C LYS A 23 11.89 12.75 2.05
N ALA A 24 12.49 11.71 1.48
CA ALA A 24 11.87 11.01 0.35
C ALA A 24 10.59 10.27 0.77
N ALA A 25 10.51 9.77 2.01
CA ALA A 25 9.27 9.18 2.53
C ALA A 25 8.11 10.19 2.52
N ARG A 26 8.31 11.41 3.00
CA ARG A 26 7.30 12.47 2.93
C ARG A 26 6.89 12.82 1.48
N ALA A 27 7.84 12.84 0.54
CA ALA A 27 7.54 13.06 -0.87
C ALA A 27 6.71 11.90 -1.49
N ASP A 28 7.03 10.66 -1.11
CA ASP A 28 6.27 9.46 -1.50
C ASP A 28 4.84 9.51 -0.91
N LEU A 29 4.67 9.92 0.35
CA LEU A 29 3.36 10.09 0.99
C LEU A 29 2.52 11.19 0.31
N ALA A 30 3.11 12.34 0.02
CA ALA A 30 2.42 13.40 -0.73
C ALA A 30 1.98 12.93 -2.13
N THR A 31 2.74 12.02 -2.75
CA THR A 31 2.34 11.38 -4.01
C THR A 31 1.17 10.43 -3.82
N ALA A 32 1.15 9.66 -2.73
CA ALA A 32 0.03 8.79 -2.39
C ALA A 32 -1.27 9.58 -2.18
N GLN A 33 -1.21 10.72 -1.49
CA GLN A 33 -2.36 11.61 -1.30
C GLN A 33 -2.90 12.13 -2.65
N ARG A 34 -2.02 12.60 -3.55
CA ARG A 34 -2.43 12.99 -4.92
C ARG A 34 -3.05 11.84 -5.71
N HIS A 35 -2.56 10.60 -5.56
CA HIS A 35 -3.19 9.44 -6.21
C HIS A 35 -4.62 9.20 -5.70
N LEU A 36 -4.90 9.41 -4.40
CA LEU A 36 -6.26 9.31 -3.89
C LEU A 36 -7.19 10.33 -4.57
N GLU A 37 -6.74 11.57 -4.71
CA GLU A 37 -7.49 12.63 -5.40
C GLU A 37 -7.71 12.26 -6.87
N THR A 38 -6.66 11.82 -7.58
CA THR A 38 -6.79 11.40 -8.98
C THR A 38 -7.78 10.24 -9.15
N ALA A 39 -7.68 9.20 -8.33
CA ALA A 39 -8.58 8.05 -8.40
C ALA A 39 -10.06 8.45 -8.16
N ASP A 40 -10.31 9.41 -7.27
CA ASP A 40 -11.65 9.94 -6.99
C ASP A 40 -12.27 10.65 -8.20
N THR A 41 -11.43 11.28 -9.05
CA THR A 41 -11.89 12.02 -10.24
C THR A 41 -12.18 11.15 -11.45
N LEU A 42 -11.73 9.89 -11.47
CA LEU A 42 -11.86 8.97 -12.60
C LEU A 42 -13.19 8.20 -12.58
N ALA A 43 -14.31 8.91 -12.53
CA ALA A 43 -15.64 8.32 -12.39
C ALA A 43 -16.07 7.40 -13.56
N GLU A 44 -15.47 7.57 -14.75
CA GLU A 44 -15.82 6.83 -15.97
C GLU A 44 -14.81 5.75 -16.37
N ASP A 45 -13.71 5.61 -15.61
CA ASP A 45 -12.70 4.57 -15.84
C ASP A 45 -12.40 3.83 -14.54
N GLU A 46 -13.25 2.86 -14.21
CA GLU A 46 -13.17 2.12 -12.96
C GLU A 46 -11.87 1.30 -12.85
N VAL A 47 -11.36 0.77 -13.96
CA VAL A 47 -10.12 -0.01 -13.98
C VAL A 47 -8.93 0.89 -13.64
N ALA A 48 -8.86 2.09 -14.23
CA ALA A 48 -7.81 3.06 -13.92
C ALA A 48 -7.96 3.60 -12.49
N ALA A 49 -9.19 3.94 -12.06
CA ALA A 49 -9.46 4.44 -10.72
C ALA A 49 -9.04 3.42 -9.64
N LEU A 50 -9.41 2.15 -9.80
CA LEU A 50 -9.00 1.05 -8.92
C LEU A 50 -7.48 0.90 -8.87
N ALA A 51 -6.82 0.96 -10.04
CA ALA A 51 -5.36 0.82 -10.12
C ALA A 51 -4.64 1.96 -9.40
N ILE A 52 -5.10 3.20 -9.56
CA ILE A 52 -4.51 4.37 -8.90
C ILE A 52 -4.78 4.35 -7.40
N ALA A 53 -5.98 3.97 -6.95
CA ALA A 53 -6.29 3.81 -5.53
C ALA A 53 -5.39 2.74 -4.87
N TYR A 54 -5.17 1.60 -5.55
CA TYR A 54 -4.22 0.59 -5.10
C TYR A 54 -2.79 1.15 -5.00
N GLU A 55 -2.34 1.87 -6.01
CA GLU A 55 -1.00 2.48 -6.03
C GLU A 55 -0.84 3.52 -4.92
N ALA A 56 -1.89 4.28 -4.56
CA ALA A 56 -1.87 5.19 -3.42
C ALA A 56 -1.54 4.45 -2.12
N ALA A 57 -2.28 3.39 -1.79
CA ALA A 57 -2.04 2.58 -0.61
C ALA A 57 -0.63 1.95 -0.62
N ARG A 58 -0.22 1.37 -1.74
CA ARG A 58 1.11 0.75 -1.89
C ARG A 58 2.22 1.76 -1.69
N LYS A 59 2.09 2.96 -2.27
CA LYS A 59 3.05 4.06 -2.21
C LYS A 59 3.20 4.58 -0.77
N ALA A 60 2.10 4.73 -0.04
CA ALA A 60 2.14 5.12 1.37
C ALA A 60 2.86 4.07 2.24
N ILE A 61 2.57 2.79 2.07
CA ILE A 61 3.27 1.74 2.82
C ILE A 61 4.78 1.74 2.49
N VAL A 62 5.14 1.94 1.22
CA VAL A 62 6.55 2.07 0.81
C VAL A 62 7.21 3.32 1.41
N ALA A 63 6.48 4.44 1.55
CA ALA A 63 6.97 5.62 2.26
C ALA A 63 7.30 5.29 3.72
N HIS A 64 6.41 4.58 4.41
CA HIS A 64 6.64 4.11 5.78
C HIS A 64 7.87 3.20 5.87
N MET A 65 8.02 2.23 4.96
CA MET A 65 9.22 1.39 4.88
C MET A 65 10.49 2.23 4.74
N ARG A 66 10.48 3.22 3.83
CA ARG A 66 11.63 4.08 3.55
C ARG A 66 12.01 4.94 4.76
N ALA A 67 11.03 5.49 5.47
CA ALA A 67 11.27 6.22 6.71
C ALA A 67 11.96 5.35 7.77
N ASN A 68 11.62 4.05 7.78
CA ASN A 68 12.16 3.05 8.70
C ASN A 68 13.39 2.28 8.17
N GLY A 69 14.04 2.75 7.10
CA GLY A 69 15.27 2.15 6.59
C GLY A 69 15.07 0.75 5.99
N LEU A 70 13.92 0.50 5.37
CA LEU A 70 13.57 -0.77 4.76
C LEU A 70 13.27 -0.61 3.27
N ARG A 71 13.67 -1.62 2.49
CA ARG A 71 13.36 -1.71 1.06
C ARG A 71 12.92 -3.12 0.70
N ALA A 72 11.77 -3.25 0.04
CA ALA A 72 11.32 -4.51 -0.53
C ALA A 72 12.36 -5.04 -1.53
N VAL A 73 12.70 -6.32 -1.42
CA VAL A 73 13.43 -7.00 -2.48
C VAL A 73 12.52 -7.08 -3.71
N GLY A 74 13.07 -6.83 -4.90
CA GLY A 74 12.31 -6.88 -6.15
C GLY A 74 11.89 -8.30 -6.55
N GLY A 75 11.29 -8.41 -7.73
CA GLY A 75 10.87 -9.68 -8.32
C GLY A 75 9.44 -10.08 -7.98
N GLU A 76 9.13 -11.34 -8.28
CA GLU A 76 7.79 -11.91 -8.09
C GLU A 76 7.33 -11.78 -6.63
N GLY A 77 6.09 -11.34 -6.45
CA GLY A 77 5.50 -11.14 -5.12
C GLY A 77 5.97 -9.88 -4.37
N ALA A 78 6.81 -9.01 -4.95
CA ALA A 78 7.26 -7.79 -4.27
C ALA A 78 6.10 -6.92 -3.75
N HIS A 79 5.01 -6.81 -4.51
CA HIS A 79 3.82 -6.07 -4.11
C HIS A 79 3.03 -6.74 -2.97
N ALA A 80 3.05 -8.07 -2.88
CA ALA A 80 2.43 -8.78 -1.76
C ALA A 80 3.22 -8.54 -0.46
N ARG A 81 4.55 -8.56 -0.54
CA ARG A 81 5.44 -8.28 0.60
C ARG A 81 5.14 -6.92 1.24
N VAL A 82 4.86 -5.90 0.44
CA VAL A 82 4.47 -4.57 0.98
C VAL A 82 3.28 -4.68 1.96
N GLY A 83 2.28 -5.50 1.66
CA GLY A 83 1.14 -5.75 2.57
C GLY A 83 1.54 -6.53 3.83
N GLU A 84 2.42 -7.52 3.70
CA GLU A 84 2.95 -8.26 4.86
C GLU A 84 3.71 -7.35 5.82
N TYR A 85 4.52 -6.44 5.28
CA TYR A 85 5.20 -5.43 6.08
C TYR A 85 4.20 -4.55 6.83
N ALA A 86 3.17 -4.04 6.16
CA ALA A 86 2.16 -3.21 6.81
C ALA A 86 1.48 -3.96 7.97
N LEU A 87 1.16 -5.25 7.81
CA LEU A 87 0.59 -6.06 8.89
C LEU A 87 1.51 -6.21 10.11
N ALA A 88 2.83 -6.23 9.89
CA ALA A 88 3.82 -6.29 10.97
C ALA A 88 4.11 -4.92 11.61
N ALA A 89 4.06 -3.86 10.80
CA ALA A 89 4.38 -2.50 11.21
C ALA A 89 3.27 -1.86 12.06
N PHE A 90 2.01 -2.15 11.75
CA PHE A 90 0.87 -1.54 12.43
C PHE A 90 0.20 -2.51 13.40
N ASP A 91 0.19 -2.15 14.69
CA ASP A 91 -0.46 -2.92 15.77
C ASP A 91 -1.89 -2.37 16.03
N ASP A 92 -2.73 -2.39 14.99
CA ASP A 92 -4.13 -1.96 15.06
C ASP A 92 -5.01 -2.96 14.31
N ALA A 93 -5.96 -3.57 15.02
CA ALA A 93 -6.82 -4.63 14.48
C ALA A 93 -7.75 -4.13 13.37
N SER A 94 -8.22 -2.88 13.46
CA SER A 94 -9.08 -2.28 12.44
C SER A 94 -8.28 -2.03 11.16
N LEU A 95 -7.06 -1.50 11.30
CA LEU A 95 -6.16 -1.27 10.17
C LEU A 95 -5.68 -2.57 9.55
N ALA A 96 -5.46 -3.62 10.34
CA ALA A 96 -5.12 -4.94 9.83
C ALA A 96 -6.20 -5.48 8.89
N GLN A 97 -7.50 -5.23 9.15
CA GLN A 97 -8.58 -5.60 8.23
C GLN A 97 -8.47 -4.85 6.90
N ARG A 98 -8.11 -3.57 6.94
CA ARG A 98 -7.92 -2.73 5.74
C ARG A 98 -6.68 -3.14 4.95
N ILE A 99 -5.60 -3.52 5.61
CA ILE A 99 -4.39 -4.06 4.96
C ILE A 99 -4.67 -5.42 4.32
N ARG A 100 -5.48 -6.29 4.94
CA ARG A 100 -5.94 -7.53 4.27
C ARG A 100 -6.81 -7.23 3.05
N ALA A 101 -7.59 -6.15 3.09
CA ALA A 101 -8.35 -5.69 1.94
C ALA A 101 -7.46 -5.14 0.81
N PHE A 102 -6.35 -4.47 1.14
CA PHE A 102 -5.33 -4.07 0.16
C PHE A 102 -4.84 -5.26 -0.69
N ASP A 103 -4.62 -6.43 -0.08
CA ASP A 103 -4.23 -7.64 -0.83
C ASP A 103 -5.35 -8.20 -1.71
N ARG A 104 -6.63 -8.03 -1.31
CA ARG A 104 -7.78 -8.33 -2.19
C ARG A 104 -7.82 -7.39 -3.40
N VAL A 105 -7.67 -6.09 -3.18
CA VAL A 105 -7.64 -5.07 -4.24
C VAL A 105 -6.46 -5.31 -5.19
N ARG A 106 -5.29 -5.67 -4.68
CA ARG A 106 -4.11 -6.06 -5.48
C ARG A 106 -4.43 -7.17 -6.47
N ARG A 107 -5.12 -8.22 -6.02
CA ARG A 107 -5.52 -9.33 -6.87
C ARG A 107 -6.57 -8.91 -7.89
N LEU A 108 -7.57 -8.13 -7.50
CA LEU A 108 -8.58 -7.62 -8.42
C LEU A 108 -7.94 -6.78 -9.53
N ARG A 109 -7.06 -5.84 -9.18
CA ARG A 109 -6.28 -5.03 -10.13
C ARG A 109 -5.37 -5.86 -11.05
N ASN A 110 -4.88 -7.00 -10.58
CA ASN A 110 -4.10 -7.90 -11.43
C ASN A 110 -5.00 -8.61 -12.45
N ARG A 111 -6.13 -9.18 -11.99
CA ARG A 111 -7.09 -9.86 -12.86
C ARG A 111 -7.79 -8.91 -13.84
N SER A 112 -8.07 -7.67 -13.45
CA SER A 112 -8.67 -6.69 -14.37
C SER A 112 -7.74 -6.36 -15.54
N GLN A 113 -6.42 -6.36 -15.32
CA GLN A 113 -5.45 -6.04 -16.36
C GLN A 113 -5.05 -7.22 -17.25
N TYR A 114 -4.99 -8.44 -16.70
CA TYR A 114 -4.49 -9.60 -17.41
C TYR A 114 -5.56 -10.62 -17.79
N ASP A 115 -6.66 -10.67 -17.04
CA ASP A 115 -7.75 -11.63 -17.25
C ASP A 115 -9.06 -10.94 -17.68
N ALA A 116 -9.02 -9.63 -17.96
CA ALA A 116 -10.17 -8.80 -18.32
C ALA A 116 -11.34 -8.89 -17.31
N MET A 117 -11.04 -9.12 -16.04
CA MET A 117 -12.07 -9.14 -15.00
C MET A 117 -12.71 -7.74 -14.87
N PRO A 118 -14.05 -7.63 -14.92
CA PRO A 118 -14.72 -6.34 -14.77
C PRO A 118 -14.46 -5.76 -13.37
N VAL A 119 -14.41 -4.43 -13.32
CA VAL A 119 -14.33 -3.63 -12.10
C VAL A 119 -15.53 -2.71 -12.10
N GLU A 120 -16.27 -2.69 -11.01
CA GLU A 120 -17.45 -1.83 -10.88
C GLU A 120 -17.15 -0.63 -9.96
N GLY A 121 -17.99 0.40 -10.02
CA GLY A 121 -17.85 1.57 -9.15
C GLY A 121 -17.81 1.23 -7.66
N ALA A 122 -18.48 0.14 -7.24
CA ALA A 122 -18.41 -0.36 -5.88
C ALA A 122 -17.01 -0.89 -5.49
N ASP A 123 -16.28 -1.51 -6.42
CA ASP A 123 -14.90 -1.95 -6.19
C ASP A 123 -13.96 -0.76 -6.04
N VAL A 124 -14.16 0.30 -6.83
CA VAL A 124 -13.41 1.55 -6.76
C VAL A 124 -13.65 2.24 -5.41
N ALA A 125 -14.92 2.40 -5.02
CA ALA A 125 -15.29 3.00 -3.75
C ALA A 125 -14.69 2.21 -2.57
N PHE A 126 -14.76 0.88 -2.62
CA PHE A 126 -14.14 0.01 -1.64
C PHE A 126 -12.62 0.23 -1.58
N ALA A 127 -11.93 0.22 -2.73
CA ALA A 127 -10.48 0.42 -2.79
C ALA A 127 -10.05 1.80 -2.27
N LEU A 128 -10.78 2.87 -2.61
CA LEU A 128 -10.54 4.22 -2.11
C LEU A 128 -10.70 4.29 -0.59
N GLU A 129 -11.74 3.69 -0.03
CA GLU A 129 -11.95 3.66 1.41
C GLU A 129 -10.76 3.00 2.15
N GLN A 130 -10.31 1.84 1.65
CA GLN A 130 -9.19 1.14 2.26
C GLN A 130 -7.87 1.90 2.08
N ALA A 131 -7.66 2.49 0.90
CA ALA A 131 -6.45 3.26 0.60
C ALA A 131 -6.36 4.52 1.45
N ARG A 132 -7.47 5.27 1.61
CA ARG A 132 -7.54 6.47 2.47
C ARG A 132 -7.14 6.14 3.92
N ALA A 133 -7.66 5.05 4.46
CA ALA A 133 -7.34 4.66 5.83
C ALA A 133 -5.87 4.23 6.01
N ILE A 134 -5.29 3.50 5.03
CA ILE A 134 -3.86 3.13 5.05
C ILE A 134 -2.99 4.39 4.94
N VAL A 135 -3.32 5.31 4.03
CA VAL A 135 -2.60 6.57 3.84
C VAL A 135 -2.63 7.41 5.10
N ALA A 136 -3.81 7.54 5.74
CA ALA A 136 -3.97 8.29 6.98
C ALA A 136 -3.17 7.67 8.15
N ALA A 137 -3.15 6.34 8.26
CA ALA A 137 -2.36 5.66 9.29
C ALA A 137 -0.86 5.88 9.09
N VAL A 138 -0.36 5.80 7.85
CA VAL A 138 1.03 6.13 7.53
C VAL A 138 1.34 7.58 7.83
N GLU A 139 0.45 8.51 7.46
CA GLU A 139 0.62 9.93 7.75
C GLU A 139 0.73 10.22 9.25
N ALA A 140 -0.13 9.59 10.06
CA ALA A 140 -0.09 9.73 11.51
C ALA A 140 1.22 9.22 12.13
N ASP A 141 1.78 8.12 11.62
CA ASP A 141 3.04 7.55 12.13
C ASP A 141 4.30 8.31 11.66
N LEU A 142 4.22 9.00 10.52
CA LEU A 142 5.32 9.79 9.96
C LEU A 142 5.31 11.28 10.35
N SER A 143 4.31 11.72 11.11
CA SER A 143 4.16 13.09 11.63
C SER A 143 5.03 13.33 12.85
#